data_AF-A0A494WER2-F1
#
_entry.id   AF-A0A494WER2-F1
#
_cell.length_a   1.000
_cell.length_b   1.000
_cell.length_c   1.000
_cell.angle_alpha   90.00
_cell.angle_beta   90.00
_cell.angle_gamma   90.00
#
_symmetry.space_group_name_H-M   'P 1'
#
loop_
_entity.id
_entity.type
_entity.pdbx_description
1 polymer ?
#
loop_
_entity_poly.entity_id
_entity_poly.type
_entity_poly.pdbx_seq_one_letter_code
_entity_poly.pdbx_strand_id
1 'polypeptide(L)'
;MEVAKLSGDLGLRTLDLQADISELAERVTQQARTIEAISGAATQLSHDGDSVSRAGQDAREKAIAARSIIDDSGRQLSAANHNFVDLIEQVNRVHSRLDGFGEALKTVAHVTSVISGIASQTNLLALNATIEAARAGDAGRGFAVVASEVKKLAQETAAATHTIEQSIAALTGEAGGMLDSITHGAQTARTALNDTKNIEALVDRLGALMQGLSSNSEAVAERIASMVGSAGEIRSGLSALASTSSDNADGLQRLSGRVLTASEDTNKLLQYLAESGVDIPDSPYIRFCLDSAAAVAGAIEAAIDAGVIGLEDVLRPQYEPIAGSNPPLFSHPVQAVMLPAARARQEMARQFPGLFGMTFTDRNAFGAIAMPERSQPQRPGDINWNLENSRQGSIFDGEDTRVECTTVKPFRIKAYRRLTADGDVILLKQVIASIHVKGRHWGILQLGYRDQG
;
A
#
# COMPACT_ATOMS: atom_id res chain seq x y z
N MET A 1 -40.23 49.67 -1.25
CA MET A 1 -40.64 48.27 -1.41
C MET A 1 -39.59 47.44 -2.16
N GLU A 2 -39.31 47.67 -3.45
CA GLU A 2 -38.36 46.85 -4.23
C GLU A 2 -36.91 46.82 -3.67
N VAL A 3 -36.40 47.96 -3.19
CA VAL A 3 -35.04 48.05 -2.62
C VAL A 3 -34.89 47.20 -1.35
N ALA A 4 -35.92 47.15 -0.50
CA ALA A 4 -35.90 46.36 0.73
C ALA A 4 -35.95 44.85 0.44
N LYS A 5 -36.77 44.45 -0.54
CA LYS A 5 -36.82 43.07 -1.04
C LYS A 5 -35.45 42.66 -1.60
N LEU A 6 -34.85 43.49 -2.46
CA LEU A 6 -33.52 43.24 -3.01
C LEU A 6 -32.44 43.15 -1.93
N SER A 7 -32.48 44.00 -0.90
CA SER A 7 -31.54 43.97 0.22
C SER A 7 -31.68 42.69 1.05
N GLY A 8 -32.92 42.25 1.27
CA GLY A 8 -33.22 40.95 1.88
C GLY A 8 -32.62 39.82 1.06
N ASP A 9 -33.04 39.68 -0.20
CA ASP A 9 -32.57 38.65 -1.14
C ASP A 9 -31.04 38.62 -1.29
N LEU A 10 -30.39 39.78 -1.26
CA LEU A 10 -28.94 39.87 -1.35
C LEU A 10 -28.27 39.34 -0.07
N GLY A 11 -28.79 39.68 1.11
CA GLY A 11 -28.34 39.10 2.37
C GLY A 11 -28.46 37.57 2.38
N LEU A 12 -29.55 37.05 1.83
CA LEU A 12 -29.77 35.61 1.66
C LEU A 12 -28.69 34.96 0.77
N ARG A 13 -28.47 35.52 -0.42
CA ARG A 13 -27.46 35.01 -1.36
C ARG A 13 -26.04 35.09 -0.80
N THR A 14 -25.73 36.11 0.01
CA THR A 14 -24.41 36.19 0.66
C THR A 14 -24.20 35.08 1.69
N LEU A 15 -25.25 34.67 2.41
CA LEU A 15 -25.18 33.57 3.37
C LEU A 15 -24.99 32.21 2.68
N ASP A 16 -25.59 31.99 1.52
CA ASP A 16 -25.36 30.77 0.72
C ASP A 16 -23.92 30.73 0.18
N LEU A 17 -23.43 31.86 -0.33
CA LEU A 17 -22.04 31.96 -0.78
C LEU A 17 -21.03 31.65 0.35
N GLN A 18 -21.30 32.05 1.59
CA GLN A 18 -20.42 31.71 2.72
C GLN A 18 -20.33 30.20 2.97
N ALA A 19 -21.44 29.47 2.80
CA ALA A 19 -21.44 28.02 2.96
C ALA A 19 -20.64 27.34 1.84
N ASP A 20 -20.88 27.75 0.59
CA ASP A 20 -20.16 27.23 -0.58
C ASP A 20 -18.65 27.48 -0.47
N ILE A 21 -18.24 28.66 0.01
CA ILE A 21 -16.83 29.01 0.25
C ILE A 21 -16.22 28.10 1.33
N SER A 22 -16.96 27.81 2.39
CA SER A 22 -16.49 26.96 3.49
C SER A 22 -16.29 25.52 3.04
N GLU A 23 -17.26 24.96 2.28
CA GLU A 23 -17.13 23.63 1.67
C GLU A 23 -15.93 23.57 0.72
N LEU A 24 -15.76 24.61 -0.11
CA LEU A 24 -14.65 24.67 -1.06
C LEU A 24 -13.30 24.77 -0.33
N ALA A 25 -13.22 25.48 0.80
CA ALA A 25 -12.00 25.56 1.61
C ALA A 25 -11.62 24.20 2.24
N GLU A 26 -12.61 23.44 2.69
CA GLU A 26 -12.40 22.07 3.17
C GLU A 26 -11.87 21.16 2.05
N ARG A 27 -12.47 21.24 0.86
CA ARG A 27 -12.00 20.51 -0.34
C ARG A 27 -10.56 20.87 -0.73
N VAL A 28 -10.19 22.15 -0.70
CA VAL A 28 -8.81 22.60 -0.97
C VAL A 28 -7.84 22.04 0.07
N THR A 29 -8.22 22.02 1.34
CA THR A 29 -7.40 21.43 2.42
C THR A 29 -7.19 19.93 2.20
N GLN A 30 -8.25 19.20 1.81
CA GLN A 30 -8.17 17.78 1.51
C GLN A 30 -7.32 17.50 0.26
N GLN A 31 -7.40 18.36 -0.75
CA GLN A 31 -6.56 18.30 -1.93
C GLN A 31 -5.07 18.48 -1.57
N ALA A 32 -4.72 19.43 -0.69
CA ALA A 32 -3.35 19.63 -0.23
C ALA A 32 -2.75 18.36 0.42
N ARG A 33 -3.50 17.71 1.32
CA ARG A 33 -3.08 16.43 1.94
C ARG A 33 -2.86 15.32 0.91
N THR A 34 -3.70 15.28 -0.12
CA THR A 34 -3.60 14.28 -1.19
C THR A 34 -2.34 14.53 -2.03
N ILE A 35 -2.01 15.79 -2.32
CA ILE A 35 -0.77 16.17 -3.03
C ILE A 35 0.48 15.73 -2.26
N GLU A 36 0.52 15.96 -0.94
CA GLU A 36 1.63 15.54 -0.08
C GLU A 36 1.82 14.02 -0.10
N ALA A 37 0.72 13.26 0.02
CA ALA A 37 0.77 11.80 -0.02
C ALA A 37 1.32 11.26 -1.37
N ILE A 38 0.86 11.81 -2.50
CA ILE A 38 1.36 11.41 -3.82
C ILE A 38 2.83 11.83 -4.00
N SER A 39 3.24 12.99 -3.48
CA SER A 39 4.63 13.45 -3.54
C SER A 39 5.57 12.52 -2.75
N GLY A 40 5.13 12.06 -1.57
CA GLY A 40 5.83 11.03 -0.80
C GLY A 40 5.98 9.73 -1.58
N ALA A 41 4.89 9.25 -2.20
CA ALA A 41 4.92 8.04 -3.02
C ALA A 41 5.85 8.16 -4.24
N ALA A 42 5.87 9.31 -4.93
CA ALA A 42 6.77 9.57 -6.06
C ALA A 42 8.25 9.59 -5.64
N THR A 43 8.54 10.08 -4.44
CA THR A 43 9.89 10.08 -3.86
C THR A 43 10.34 8.65 -3.53
N GLN A 44 9.46 7.86 -2.90
CA GLN A 44 9.73 6.45 -2.62
C GLN A 44 9.97 5.66 -3.91
N LEU A 45 9.15 5.87 -4.94
CA LEU A 45 9.30 5.22 -6.24
C LEU A 45 10.66 5.52 -6.88
N SER A 46 11.18 6.74 -6.72
CA SER A 46 12.52 7.10 -7.20
C SER A 46 13.62 6.31 -6.47
N HIS A 47 13.52 6.18 -5.14
CA HIS A 47 14.45 5.40 -4.33
C HIS A 47 14.41 3.90 -4.64
N ASP A 48 13.21 3.35 -4.84
CA ASP A 48 13.02 1.96 -5.23
C ASP A 48 13.61 1.73 -6.62
N GLY A 49 13.43 2.68 -7.53
CA GLY A 49 14.07 2.72 -8.85
C GLY A 49 15.59 2.58 -8.76
N ASP A 50 16.25 3.42 -7.96
CA ASP A 50 17.71 3.36 -7.76
C ASP A 50 18.19 2.01 -7.19
N SER A 51 17.38 1.40 -6.33
CA SER A 51 17.71 0.11 -5.71
C SER A 51 17.61 -1.03 -6.73
N VAL A 52 16.56 -1.03 -7.56
CA VAL A 52 16.41 -2.01 -8.66
C VAL A 52 17.49 -1.80 -9.72
N SER A 53 17.86 -0.57 -10.04
CA SER A 53 18.96 -0.27 -10.97
C SER A 53 20.28 -0.90 -10.51
N ARG A 54 20.63 -0.72 -9.22
CA ARG A 54 21.81 -1.34 -8.61
C ARG A 54 21.76 -2.88 -8.66
N ALA A 55 20.61 -3.47 -8.36
CA ALA A 55 20.43 -4.92 -8.45
C ALA A 55 20.56 -5.43 -9.90
N GLY A 56 20.04 -4.69 -10.88
CA GLY A 56 20.20 -5.01 -12.30
C GLY A 56 21.65 -4.97 -12.77
N GLN A 57 22.41 -3.97 -12.31
CA GLN A 57 23.84 -3.86 -12.60
C GLN A 57 24.65 -5.01 -11.99
N ASP A 58 24.40 -5.35 -10.72
CA ASP A 58 25.03 -6.51 -10.05
C ASP A 58 24.70 -7.83 -10.78
N ALA A 59 23.44 -8.02 -11.19
CA ALA A 59 23.05 -9.19 -11.97
C ALA A 59 23.78 -9.26 -13.33
N ARG A 60 23.98 -8.13 -14.00
CA ARG A 60 24.72 -8.04 -15.26
C ARG A 60 26.19 -8.39 -15.08
N GLU A 61 26.84 -7.86 -14.05
CA GLU A 61 28.24 -8.17 -13.73
C GLU A 61 28.43 -9.66 -13.42
N LYS A 62 27.52 -10.24 -12.63
CA LYS A 62 27.52 -11.69 -12.35
C LYS A 62 27.30 -12.54 -13.59
N ALA A 63 26.41 -12.11 -14.51
CA ALA A 63 26.20 -12.81 -15.77
C ALA A 63 27.46 -12.77 -16.67
N ILE A 64 28.16 -11.64 -16.71
CA ILE A 64 29.44 -11.51 -17.45
C ILE A 64 30.51 -12.41 -16.83
N ALA A 65 30.65 -12.41 -15.50
CA ALA A 65 31.60 -13.27 -14.80
C ALA A 65 31.30 -14.76 -15.03
N ALA A 66 30.02 -15.15 -14.94
CA ALA A 66 29.59 -16.51 -15.22
C ALA A 66 29.89 -16.92 -16.68
N ARG A 67 29.73 -16.02 -17.66
CA ARG A 67 30.09 -16.29 -19.06
C ARG A 67 31.58 -16.59 -19.22
N SER A 68 32.46 -15.88 -18.52
CA SER A 68 33.90 -16.20 -18.52
C SER A 68 34.19 -17.61 -18.00
N ILE A 69 33.50 -18.03 -16.93
CA ILE A 69 33.65 -19.38 -16.35
C ILE A 69 33.13 -20.45 -17.33
N ILE A 70 32.03 -20.17 -18.02
CA ILE A 70 31.44 -21.05 -19.04
C ILE A 70 32.41 -21.22 -20.22
N ASP A 71 33.02 -20.14 -20.71
CA ASP A 71 34.01 -20.19 -21.78
C ASP A 71 35.27 -20.99 -21.39
N ASP A 72 35.75 -20.82 -20.16
CA ASP A 72 36.84 -21.63 -19.60
C ASP A 72 36.44 -23.12 -19.51
N SER A 73 35.21 -23.40 -19.06
CA SER A 73 34.68 -24.76 -18.96
C SER A 73 34.57 -25.43 -20.33
N GLY A 74 34.12 -24.69 -21.35
CA GLY A 74 34.08 -25.17 -22.73
C GLY A 74 35.46 -25.55 -23.26
N ARG A 75 36.48 -24.73 -22.98
CA ARG A 75 37.88 -25.06 -23.32
C ARG A 75 38.38 -26.33 -22.61
N GLN A 76 38.07 -26.49 -21.33
CA GLN A 76 38.44 -27.69 -20.56
C GLN A 76 37.77 -28.96 -21.09
N LEU A 77 36.48 -28.89 -21.46
CA LEU A 77 35.75 -30.01 -22.05
C LEU A 77 36.30 -30.40 -23.42
N SER A 78 36.64 -29.42 -24.25
CA SER A 78 37.27 -29.68 -25.54
C SER A 78 38.62 -30.41 -25.37
N ALA A 79 39.43 -30.00 -24.39
CA ALA A 79 40.68 -30.70 -24.05
C ALA A 79 40.43 -32.11 -23.51
N ALA A 80 39.41 -32.31 -22.68
CA ALA A 80 39.03 -33.64 -22.18
C ALA A 80 38.58 -34.57 -23.31
N ASN A 81 37.79 -34.06 -24.27
CA ASN A 81 37.39 -34.81 -25.47
C ASN A 81 38.61 -35.28 -26.28
N HIS A 82 39.60 -34.41 -26.50
CA HIS A 82 40.85 -34.80 -27.18
C HIS A 82 41.59 -35.91 -26.41
N ASN A 83 41.73 -35.76 -25.09
CA ASN A 83 42.38 -36.78 -24.25
C ASN A 83 41.68 -38.14 -24.31
N PHE A 84 40.34 -38.17 -24.36
CA PHE A 84 39.59 -39.42 -24.49
C PHE A 84 39.75 -40.06 -25.88
N VAL A 85 39.79 -39.26 -26.94
CA VAL A 85 40.06 -39.75 -28.30
C VAL A 85 41.46 -40.39 -28.36
N ASP A 86 42.47 -39.70 -27.83
CA ASP A 86 43.85 -40.21 -27.76
C ASP A 86 43.95 -41.49 -26.93
N LEU A 87 43.24 -41.56 -25.79
CA LEU A 87 43.19 -42.76 -24.95
C LEU A 87 42.58 -43.95 -25.69
N ILE A 88 41.48 -43.75 -26.42
CA ILE A 88 40.84 -44.81 -27.22
C ILE A 88 41.80 -45.29 -28.31
N GLU A 89 42.54 -44.39 -28.96
CA GLU A 89 43.56 -44.77 -29.95
C GLU A 89 44.70 -45.59 -29.32
N GLN A 90 45.22 -45.15 -28.17
CA GLN A 90 46.26 -45.87 -27.44
C GLN A 90 45.79 -47.27 -27.04
N VAL A 91 44.57 -47.41 -26.54
CA VAL A 91 43.95 -48.69 -26.20
C VAL A 91 43.87 -49.61 -27.43
N ASN A 92 43.42 -49.11 -28.58
CA ASN A 92 43.37 -49.89 -29.82
C ASN A 92 44.78 -50.36 -30.26
N ARG A 93 45.80 -49.53 -30.07
CA ARG A 93 47.20 -49.91 -30.36
C ARG A 93 47.71 -51.01 -29.44
N VAL A 94 47.37 -50.98 -28.14
CA VAL A 94 47.75 -52.05 -27.21
C VAL A 94 47.01 -53.34 -27.56
N HIS A 95 45.72 -53.28 -27.89
CA HIS A 95 44.94 -54.43 -28.35
C HIS A 95 45.61 -55.12 -29.54
N SER A 96 45.95 -54.37 -30.59
CA SER A 96 46.62 -54.93 -31.78
C SER A 96 47.99 -55.56 -31.47
N ARG A 97 48.74 -55.00 -30.52
CA ARG A 97 50.02 -55.59 -30.07
C ARG A 97 49.82 -56.90 -29.31
N LEU A 98 48.77 -56.99 -28.49
CA LEU A 98 48.43 -58.22 -27.75
C LEU A 98 47.93 -59.32 -28.69
N ASP A 99 47.16 -58.97 -29.73
CA ASP A 99 46.78 -59.93 -30.76
C ASP A 99 48.02 -60.53 -31.45
N GLY A 100 48.98 -59.68 -31.82
CA GLY A 100 50.26 -60.11 -32.40
C GLY A 100 51.10 -60.96 -31.42
N PHE A 101 51.10 -60.61 -30.14
CA PHE A 101 51.77 -61.39 -29.09
C PHE A 101 51.14 -62.77 -28.90
N GLY A 102 49.79 -62.85 -28.91
CA GLY A 102 49.07 -64.12 -28.87
C GLY A 102 49.40 -65.03 -30.05
N GLU A 103 49.54 -64.48 -31.25
CA GLU A 103 49.92 -65.25 -32.44
C GLU A 103 51.38 -65.74 -32.38
N ALA A 104 52.29 -64.92 -31.83
CA ALA A 104 53.67 -65.34 -31.56
C ALA A 104 53.70 -66.50 -30.54
N LEU A 105 52.94 -66.42 -29.45
CA LEU A 105 52.85 -67.49 -28.45
C LEU A 105 52.32 -68.79 -29.05
N LYS A 106 51.29 -68.75 -29.91
CA LYS A 106 50.80 -69.94 -30.64
C LYS A 106 51.89 -70.57 -31.51
N THR A 107 52.67 -69.75 -32.20
CA THR A 107 53.79 -70.22 -33.03
C THR A 107 54.83 -70.94 -32.16
N VAL A 108 55.21 -70.36 -31.03
CA VAL A 108 56.14 -70.99 -30.09
C VAL A 108 55.55 -72.27 -29.49
N ALA A 109 54.25 -72.30 -29.16
CA ALA A 109 53.56 -73.50 -28.68
C ALA A 109 53.63 -74.63 -29.70
N HIS A 110 53.38 -74.32 -30.97
CA HIS A 110 53.46 -75.29 -32.07
C HIS A 110 54.86 -75.87 -32.21
N VAL A 111 55.90 -75.02 -32.24
CA VAL A 111 57.30 -75.47 -32.33
C VAL A 111 57.67 -76.33 -31.11
N THR A 112 57.27 -75.93 -29.90
CA THR A 112 57.53 -76.68 -28.67
C THR A 112 56.87 -78.06 -28.70
N SER A 113 55.62 -78.15 -29.19
CA SER A 113 54.91 -79.41 -29.36
C SER A 113 55.61 -80.34 -30.36
N VAL A 114 56.13 -79.81 -31.46
CA VAL A 114 56.92 -80.57 -32.43
C VAL A 114 58.21 -81.11 -31.78
N ILE A 115 58.93 -80.29 -31.01
CA ILE A 115 60.15 -80.72 -30.30
C ILE A 115 59.82 -81.82 -29.28
N SER A 116 58.73 -81.67 -28.52
CA SER A 116 58.24 -82.69 -27.58
C SER A 116 57.94 -84.02 -28.29
N GLY A 117 57.33 -83.96 -29.48
CA GLY A 117 57.12 -85.12 -30.36
C GLY A 117 58.42 -85.79 -30.80
N ILE A 118 59.41 -85.00 -31.24
CA ILE A 118 60.75 -85.48 -31.62
C ILE A 118 61.45 -86.14 -30.42
N ALA A 119 61.39 -85.52 -29.24
CA ALA A 119 61.97 -86.05 -28.01
C ALA A 119 61.33 -87.39 -27.63
N SER A 120 60.00 -87.51 -27.71
CA SER A 120 59.28 -88.77 -27.46
C SER A 120 59.68 -89.87 -28.44
N GLN A 121 59.75 -89.55 -29.74
CA GLN A 121 60.19 -90.48 -30.77
C GLN A 121 61.65 -90.92 -30.58
N THR A 122 62.53 -89.98 -30.21
CA THR A 122 63.94 -90.25 -29.91
C THR A 122 64.09 -91.14 -28.69
N ASN A 123 63.30 -90.91 -27.63
CA ASN A 123 63.26 -91.75 -26.45
C ASN A 123 62.81 -93.18 -26.78
N LEU A 124 61.82 -93.35 -27.66
CA LEU A 124 61.38 -94.67 -28.13
C LEU A 124 62.46 -95.37 -28.99
N LEU A 125 63.11 -94.64 -29.90
CA LEU A 125 64.23 -95.17 -30.69
C LEU A 125 65.40 -95.60 -29.80
N ALA A 126 65.77 -94.77 -28.82
CA ALA A 126 66.83 -95.05 -27.86
C ALA A 126 66.48 -96.24 -26.95
N LEU A 127 65.21 -96.38 -26.56
CA LEU A 127 64.72 -97.54 -25.82
C LEU A 127 64.85 -98.82 -26.65
N ASN A 128 64.39 -98.81 -27.91
CA ASN A 128 64.54 -99.94 -28.83
C ASN A 128 66.01 -100.31 -29.05
N ALA A 129 66.89 -99.30 -29.20
CA ALA A 129 68.33 -99.50 -29.33
C ALA A 129 68.95 -100.09 -28.04
N THR A 130 68.48 -99.68 -26.86
CA THR A 130 68.93 -100.23 -25.58
C THR A 130 68.52 -101.70 -25.44
N ILE A 131 67.30 -102.05 -25.86
CA ILE A 131 66.79 -103.44 -25.87
C ILE A 131 67.63 -104.30 -26.81
N GLU A 132 67.89 -103.84 -28.03
CA GLU A 132 68.65 -104.63 -29.02
C GLU A 132 70.14 -104.74 -28.64
N ALA A 133 70.72 -103.69 -28.04
CA ALA A 133 72.07 -103.73 -27.48
C ALA A 133 72.20 -104.73 -26.32
N ALA A 134 71.18 -104.85 -25.46
CA ALA A 134 71.13 -105.88 -24.43
C ALA A 134 71.00 -107.30 -25.03
N ARG A 135 70.30 -107.42 -26.16
CA ARG A 135 70.10 -108.68 -26.90
C ARG A 135 71.37 -109.19 -27.57
N ALA A 136 72.26 -108.29 -27.98
CA ALA A 136 73.58 -108.60 -28.56
C ALA A 136 74.65 -109.01 -27.53
N GLY A 137 74.34 -109.02 -26.23
CA GLY A 137 75.26 -109.45 -25.17
C GLY A 137 76.53 -108.59 -25.07
N ASP A 138 77.70 -109.22 -24.95
CA ASP A 138 78.98 -108.52 -24.78
C ASP A 138 79.37 -107.61 -25.96
N ALA A 139 78.95 -107.96 -27.18
CA ALA A 139 79.19 -107.15 -28.37
C ALA A 139 78.39 -105.83 -28.39
N GLY A 140 77.31 -105.74 -27.61
CA GLY A 140 76.40 -104.58 -27.57
C GLY A 140 76.71 -103.55 -26.48
N ARG A 141 77.67 -103.79 -25.56
CA ARG A 141 77.91 -102.92 -24.38
C ARG A 141 78.19 -101.46 -24.73
N GLY A 142 78.98 -101.19 -25.76
CA GLY A 142 79.26 -99.81 -26.21
C GLY A 142 78.02 -99.10 -26.73
N PHE A 143 77.18 -99.81 -27.51
CA PHE A 143 75.91 -99.28 -28.01
C PHE A 143 74.88 -99.07 -26.90
N ALA A 144 74.85 -99.94 -25.88
CA ALA A 144 73.95 -99.79 -24.74
C ALA A 144 74.20 -98.49 -23.95
N VAL A 145 75.48 -98.10 -23.77
CA VAL A 145 75.85 -96.85 -23.10
C VAL A 145 75.36 -95.64 -23.90
N VAL A 146 75.64 -95.60 -25.21
CA VAL A 146 75.18 -94.50 -26.08
C VAL A 146 73.65 -94.44 -26.11
N ALA A 147 72.96 -95.57 -26.25
CA ALA A 147 71.50 -95.62 -26.24
C ALA A 147 70.90 -95.13 -24.91
N SER A 148 71.52 -95.45 -23.77
CA SER A 148 71.09 -94.94 -22.46
C SER A 148 71.29 -93.42 -22.33
N GLU A 149 72.37 -92.86 -22.87
CA GLU A 149 72.61 -91.42 -22.83
C GLU A 149 71.65 -90.66 -23.75
N VAL A 150 71.40 -91.17 -24.96
CA VAL A 150 70.40 -90.61 -25.90
C VAL A 150 69.00 -90.68 -25.28
N LYS A 151 68.65 -91.77 -24.60
CA LYS A 151 67.37 -91.92 -23.89
C LYS A 151 67.24 -90.85 -22.80
N LYS A 152 68.29 -90.64 -21.99
CA LYS A 152 68.31 -89.63 -20.94
C LYS A 152 68.16 -88.22 -21.52
N LEU A 153 68.91 -87.88 -22.57
CA LEU A 153 68.81 -86.59 -23.26
C LEU A 153 67.39 -86.34 -23.81
N ALA A 154 66.76 -87.37 -24.36
CA ALA A 154 65.39 -87.29 -24.87
C ALA A 154 64.36 -87.06 -23.74
N GLN A 155 64.55 -87.70 -22.57
CA GLN A 155 63.73 -87.46 -21.39
C GLN A 155 63.91 -86.06 -20.80
N GLU A 156 65.15 -85.56 -20.74
CA GLU A 156 65.46 -84.19 -20.30
C GLU A 156 64.87 -83.16 -21.28
N THR A 157 64.94 -83.43 -22.59
CA THR A 157 64.31 -82.59 -23.63
C THR A 157 62.80 -82.55 -23.47
N ALA A 158 62.15 -83.71 -23.26
CA ALA A 158 60.71 -83.79 -23.04
C ALA A 158 60.26 -83.04 -21.77
N ALA A 159 61.02 -83.15 -20.68
CA ALA A 159 60.78 -82.41 -19.45
C ALA A 159 60.92 -80.90 -19.67
N ALA A 160 61.97 -80.46 -20.36
CA ALA A 160 62.18 -79.04 -20.69
C ALA A 160 61.07 -78.49 -21.59
N THR A 161 60.63 -79.22 -22.62
CA THR A 161 59.50 -78.81 -23.45
C THR A 161 58.19 -78.72 -22.67
N HIS A 162 57.97 -79.62 -21.70
CA HIS A 162 56.78 -79.55 -20.85
C HIS A 162 56.77 -78.29 -19.97
N THR A 163 57.92 -77.89 -19.42
CA THR A 163 58.03 -76.62 -18.68
C THR A 163 57.78 -75.40 -19.58
N ILE A 164 58.26 -75.45 -20.84
CA ILE A 164 57.99 -74.40 -21.83
C ILE A 164 56.50 -74.33 -22.16
N GLU A 165 55.83 -75.47 -22.38
CA GLU A 165 54.38 -75.54 -22.62
C GLU A 165 53.58 -74.90 -21.47
N GLN A 166 53.92 -75.22 -20.22
CA GLN A 166 53.29 -74.62 -19.04
C GLN A 166 53.50 -73.09 -19.00
N SER A 167 54.72 -72.63 -19.33
CA SER A 167 55.04 -71.20 -19.37
C SER A 167 54.26 -70.46 -20.47
N ILE A 168 54.11 -71.06 -21.65
CA ILE A 168 53.32 -70.49 -22.74
C ILE A 168 51.83 -70.43 -22.37
N ALA A 169 51.30 -71.48 -21.72
CA ALA A 169 49.92 -71.48 -21.24
C ALA A 169 49.67 -70.36 -20.22
N ALA A 170 50.58 -70.15 -19.28
CA ALA A 170 50.51 -69.05 -18.32
C ALA A 170 50.54 -67.67 -19.01
N LEU A 171 51.50 -67.45 -19.91
CA LEU A 171 51.60 -66.20 -20.67
C LEU A 171 50.37 -65.92 -21.56
N THR A 172 49.78 -66.98 -22.12
CA THR A 172 48.54 -66.86 -22.91
C THR A 172 47.37 -66.44 -22.02
N GLY A 173 47.28 -67.02 -20.81
CA GLY A 173 46.27 -66.63 -19.81
C GLY A 173 46.43 -65.17 -19.36
N GLU A 174 47.66 -64.73 -19.07
CA GLU A 174 47.94 -63.33 -18.74
C GLU A 174 47.60 -62.37 -19.88
N ALA A 175 47.96 -62.72 -21.12
CA ALA A 175 47.60 -61.92 -22.30
C ALA A 175 46.08 -61.80 -22.46
N GLY A 176 45.33 -62.88 -22.22
CA GLY A 176 43.86 -62.86 -22.23
C GLY A 176 43.27 -61.92 -21.18
N GLY A 177 43.73 -62.02 -19.93
CA GLY A 177 43.28 -61.13 -18.85
C GLY A 177 43.64 -59.65 -19.10
N MET A 178 44.77 -59.39 -19.76
CA MET A 178 45.16 -58.05 -20.18
C MET A 178 44.24 -57.52 -21.29
N LEU A 179 43.84 -58.36 -22.25
CA LEU A 179 42.91 -58.02 -23.33
C LEU A 179 41.52 -57.63 -22.77
N ASP A 180 41.01 -58.41 -21.81
CA ASP A 180 39.74 -58.11 -21.13
C ASP A 180 39.78 -56.77 -20.41
N SER A 181 40.88 -56.51 -19.67
CA SER A 181 41.09 -55.25 -18.95
C SER A 181 41.14 -54.04 -19.89
N ILE A 182 41.82 -54.19 -21.03
CA ILE A 182 41.90 -53.14 -22.07
C ILE A 182 40.55 -52.90 -22.71
N THR A 183 39.79 -53.96 -23.01
CA THR A 183 38.44 -53.84 -23.58
C THR A 183 37.50 -53.10 -22.63
N HIS A 184 37.58 -53.41 -21.34
CA HIS A 184 36.83 -52.68 -20.30
C HIS A 184 37.26 -51.20 -20.20
N GLY A 185 38.57 -50.93 -20.27
CA GLY A 185 39.11 -49.57 -20.31
C GLY A 185 38.63 -48.78 -21.54
N ALA A 186 38.60 -49.41 -22.71
CA ALA A 186 38.08 -48.81 -23.95
C ALA A 186 36.61 -48.41 -23.81
N GLN A 187 35.80 -49.30 -23.24
CA GLN A 187 34.38 -49.05 -23.03
C GLN A 187 34.17 -47.90 -22.04
N THR A 188 34.93 -47.86 -20.96
CA THR A 188 34.89 -46.78 -19.97
C THR A 188 35.25 -45.43 -20.60
N ALA A 189 36.31 -45.38 -21.43
CA ALA A 189 36.70 -44.18 -22.15
C ALA A 189 35.62 -43.70 -23.14
N ARG A 190 34.94 -44.62 -23.84
CA ARG A 190 33.83 -44.29 -24.74
C ARG A 190 32.63 -43.71 -24.00
N THR A 191 32.28 -44.27 -22.84
CA THR A 191 31.20 -43.73 -22.00
C THR A 191 31.56 -42.32 -21.53
N ALA A 192 32.77 -42.11 -21.02
CA ALA A 192 33.23 -40.80 -20.57
C ALA A 192 33.25 -39.75 -21.70
N LEU A 193 33.61 -40.15 -22.93
CA LEU A 193 33.53 -39.28 -24.11
C LEU A 193 32.08 -38.85 -24.41
N ASN A 194 31.11 -39.77 -24.32
CA ASN A 194 29.70 -39.44 -24.52
C ASN A 194 29.16 -38.54 -23.39
N ASP A 195 29.54 -38.80 -22.15
CA ASP A 195 29.16 -37.95 -21.01
C ASP A 195 29.71 -36.53 -21.17
N THR A 196 30.95 -36.39 -21.66
CA THR A 196 31.58 -35.09 -21.93
C THR A 196 30.79 -34.29 -22.98
N LYS A 197 30.29 -34.94 -24.05
CA LYS A 197 29.41 -34.29 -25.03
C LYS A 197 28.09 -33.80 -24.45
N ASN A 198 27.51 -34.55 -23.51
CA ASN A 198 26.30 -34.11 -22.82
C ASN A 198 26.58 -32.87 -21.95
N ILE A 199 27.75 -32.82 -21.30
CA ILE A 199 28.17 -31.66 -20.52
C ILE A 199 28.43 -30.45 -21.42
N GLU A 200 29.03 -30.64 -22.60
CA GLU A 200 29.24 -29.58 -23.59
C GLU A 200 27.91 -28.91 -24.00
N ALA A 201 26.87 -29.70 -24.29
CA ALA A 201 25.54 -29.17 -24.58
C ALA A 201 24.93 -28.38 -23.40
N LEU A 202 25.22 -28.77 -22.15
CA LEU A 202 24.78 -28.03 -20.97
C LEU A 202 25.53 -26.70 -20.82
N VAL A 203 26.85 -26.69 -21.09
CA VAL A 203 27.69 -25.49 -21.08
C VAL A 203 27.21 -24.47 -22.11
N ASP A 204 26.90 -24.91 -23.34
CA ASP A 204 26.34 -24.05 -24.39
C ASP A 204 25.00 -23.43 -23.95
N ARG A 205 24.12 -24.24 -23.35
CA ARG A 205 22.83 -23.78 -22.85
C ARG A 205 22.98 -22.77 -21.70
N LEU A 206 23.94 -23.00 -20.80
CA LEU A 206 24.28 -22.04 -19.74
C LEU A 206 24.81 -20.73 -20.33
N GLY A 207 25.62 -20.78 -21.38
CA GLY A 207 26.12 -19.60 -22.08
C GLY A 207 24.98 -18.74 -22.64
N ALA A 208 24.02 -19.38 -23.31
CA ALA A 208 22.82 -18.71 -23.83
C ALA A 208 21.96 -18.08 -22.70
N LEU A 209 21.81 -18.78 -21.56
CA LEU A 209 21.09 -18.27 -20.40
C LEU A 209 21.78 -17.04 -19.79
N MET A 210 23.11 -17.05 -19.65
CA MET A 210 23.85 -15.89 -19.14
C MET A 210 23.79 -14.70 -20.09
N GLN A 211 23.81 -14.92 -21.40
CA GLN A 211 23.59 -13.87 -22.39
C GLN A 211 22.19 -13.26 -22.27
N GLY A 212 21.15 -14.11 -22.14
CA GLY A 212 19.78 -13.66 -21.92
C GLY A 212 19.62 -12.86 -20.62
N LEU A 213 20.28 -13.28 -19.55
CA LEU A 213 20.28 -12.58 -18.27
C LEU A 213 20.90 -11.17 -18.39
N SER A 214 22.04 -11.05 -19.08
CA SER A 214 22.68 -9.75 -19.34
C SER A 214 21.76 -8.80 -20.10
N SER A 215 21.14 -9.26 -21.20
CA SER A 215 20.22 -8.45 -21.99
C SER A 215 18.97 -8.05 -21.19
N ASN A 216 18.44 -8.96 -20.37
CA ASN A 216 17.30 -8.67 -19.51
C ASN A 216 17.65 -7.61 -18.44
N SER A 217 18.83 -7.69 -17.83
CA SER A 217 19.29 -6.68 -16.88
C SER A 217 19.41 -5.29 -17.51
N GLU A 218 19.88 -5.20 -18.76
CA GLU A 218 19.92 -3.92 -19.51
C GLU A 218 18.52 -3.36 -19.77
N ALA A 219 17.59 -4.21 -20.22
CA ALA A 219 16.20 -3.79 -20.45
C ALA A 219 15.49 -3.36 -19.15
N VAL A 220 15.80 -4.00 -18.02
CA VAL A 220 15.31 -3.58 -16.70
C VAL A 220 15.87 -2.20 -16.33
N ALA A 221 17.17 -1.98 -16.53
CA ALA A 221 17.80 -0.69 -16.24
C ALA A 221 17.18 0.47 -17.05
N GLU A 222 16.89 0.25 -18.33
CA GLU A 222 16.24 1.25 -19.19
C GLU A 222 14.81 1.57 -18.70
N ARG A 223 14.02 0.54 -18.37
CA ARG A 223 12.66 0.72 -17.83
C ARG A 223 12.66 1.47 -16.50
N ILE A 224 13.63 1.19 -15.63
CA ILE A 224 13.81 1.89 -14.36
C ILE A 224 14.18 3.36 -14.60
N ALA A 225 15.08 3.66 -15.54
CA ALA A 225 15.42 5.04 -15.87
C ALA A 225 14.19 5.83 -16.34
N SER A 226 13.36 5.24 -17.20
CA SER A 226 12.08 5.83 -17.63
C SER A 226 11.12 6.08 -16.46
N MET A 227 10.99 5.10 -15.56
CA MET A 227 10.14 5.19 -14.37
C MET A 227 10.58 6.31 -13.42
N VAL A 228 11.88 6.44 -13.16
CA VAL A 228 12.44 7.53 -12.35
C VAL A 228 12.19 8.89 -13.02
N GLY A 229 12.30 8.95 -14.35
CA GLY A 229 11.93 10.13 -15.14
C GLY A 229 10.46 10.53 -14.92
N SER A 230 9.53 9.60 -15.09
CA SER A 230 8.10 9.84 -14.85
C SER A 230 7.79 10.24 -13.41
N ALA A 231 8.46 9.65 -12.42
CA ALA A 231 8.34 10.05 -11.02
C ALA A 231 8.80 11.50 -10.80
N GLY A 232 9.85 11.93 -11.51
CA GLY A 232 10.30 13.32 -11.54
C GLY A 232 9.27 14.29 -12.13
N GLU A 233 8.65 13.92 -13.25
CA GLU A 233 7.57 14.71 -13.88
C GLU A 233 6.34 14.83 -12.96
N ILE A 234 5.93 13.73 -12.33
CA ILE A 234 4.83 13.71 -11.35
C ILE A 234 5.15 14.68 -10.20
N ARG A 235 6.36 14.64 -9.64
CA ARG A 235 6.76 15.55 -8.56
C ARG A 235 6.72 17.01 -8.99
N SER A 236 7.14 17.33 -10.21
CA SER A 236 7.05 18.68 -10.76
C SER A 236 5.59 19.13 -10.90
N GLY A 237 4.72 18.27 -11.44
CA GLY A 237 3.29 18.55 -11.56
C GLY A 237 2.60 18.75 -10.21
N LEU A 238 2.95 17.93 -9.21
CA LEU A 238 2.45 18.06 -7.84
C LEU A 238 2.91 19.36 -7.17
N SER A 239 4.15 19.81 -7.42
CA SER A 239 4.63 21.10 -6.92
C SER A 239 3.82 22.27 -7.50
N ALA A 240 3.53 22.25 -8.81
CA ALA A 240 2.66 23.25 -9.43
C ALA A 240 1.23 23.19 -8.87
N LEU A 241 0.70 21.99 -8.63
CA LEU A 241 -0.62 21.79 -8.05
C LEU A 241 -0.68 22.25 -6.59
N ALA A 242 0.38 22.05 -5.81
CA ALA A 242 0.49 22.55 -4.44
C ALA A 242 0.45 24.08 -4.40
N SER A 243 1.20 24.73 -5.29
CA SER A 243 1.17 26.20 -5.44
C SER A 243 -0.24 26.69 -5.76
N THR A 244 -0.89 26.05 -6.74
CA THR A 244 -2.27 26.40 -7.13
C THR A 244 -3.27 26.20 -5.99
N SER A 245 -3.13 25.11 -5.21
CA SER A 245 -3.96 24.86 -4.03
C SER A 245 -3.76 25.93 -2.95
N SER A 246 -2.52 26.39 -2.74
CA SER A 246 -2.22 27.49 -1.82
C SER A 246 -2.88 28.80 -2.29
N ASP A 247 -2.74 29.13 -3.57
CA ASP A 247 -3.36 30.33 -4.15
C ASP A 247 -4.89 30.29 -4.03
N ASN A 248 -5.49 29.10 -4.20
CA ASN A 248 -6.92 28.89 -4.02
C ASN A 248 -7.34 29.07 -2.56
N ALA A 249 -6.59 28.54 -1.59
CA ALA A 249 -6.87 28.71 -0.17
C ALA A 249 -6.87 30.20 0.22
N ASP A 250 -5.85 30.94 -0.21
CA ASP A 250 -5.75 32.39 0.00
C ASP A 250 -6.90 33.14 -0.70
N GLY A 251 -7.25 32.72 -1.92
CA GLY A 251 -8.38 33.26 -2.68
C GLY A 251 -9.71 33.09 -1.97
N LEU A 252 -9.97 31.91 -1.40
CA LEU A 252 -11.18 31.61 -0.63
C LEU A 252 -11.24 32.41 0.67
N GLN A 253 -10.12 32.57 1.37
CA GLN A 253 -10.07 33.40 2.57
C GLN A 253 -10.42 34.86 2.26
N ARG A 254 -9.86 35.42 1.18
CA ARG A 254 -10.23 36.77 0.71
C ARG A 254 -11.69 36.87 0.28
N LEU A 255 -12.20 35.86 -0.42
CA LEU A 255 -13.59 35.82 -0.86
C LEU A 255 -14.55 35.75 0.33
N SER A 256 -14.26 34.90 1.32
CA SER A 256 -15.01 34.79 2.57
C SER A 256 -15.13 36.14 3.27
N GLY A 257 -14.02 36.87 3.44
CA GLY A 257 -14.03 38.20 4.05
C GLY A 257 -14.86 39.23 3.27
N ARG A 258 -14.82 39.20 1.93
CA ARG A 258 -15.64 40.08 1.09
C ARG A 258 -17.13 39.76 1.20
N VAL A 259 -17.50 38.48 1.23
CA VAL A 259 -18.90 38.05 1.37
C VAL A 259 -19.44 38.38 2.76
N LEU A 260 -18.63 38.24 3.82
CA LEU A 260 -19.01 38.67 5.16
C LEU A 260 -19.29 40.18 5.20
N THR A 261 -18.40 40.99 4.62
CA THR A 261 -18.59 42.45 4.53
C THR A 261 -19.87 42.80 3.76
N ALA A 262 -20.13 42.12 2.63
CA ALA A 262 -21.35 42.32 1.86
C ALA A 262 -22.61 41.94 2.65
N SER A 263 -22.57 40.84 3.40
CA SER A 263 -23.67 40.42 4.29
C SER A 263 -23.94 41.48 5.37
N GLU A 264 -22.90 42.02 5.99
CA GLU A 264 -23.05 43.12 6.96
C GLU A 264 -23.66 44.38 6.32
N ASP A 265 -23.21 44.75 5.13
CA ASP A 265 -23.70 45.94 4.44
C ASP A 265 -25.15 45.79 3.97
N THR A 266 -25.57 44.60 3.52
CA THR A 266 -26.98 44.33 3.21
C THR A 266 -27.88 44.41 4.44
N ASN A 267 -27.41 43.95 5.59
CA ASN A 267 -28.14 44.10 6.86
C ASN A 267 -28.22 45.58 7.27
N LYS A 268 -27.15 46.37 7.11
CA LYS A 268 -27.18 47.82 7.36
C LYS A 268 -28.16 48.55 6.43
N LEU A 269 -28.19 48.21 5.14
CA LEU A 269 -29.13 48.80 4.19
C LEU A 269 -30.58 48.47 4.55
N LEU A 270 -30.87 47.22 4.92
CA LEU A 270 -32.19 46.82 5.40
C LEU A 270 -32.59 47.61 6.65
N GLN A 271 -31.65 47.78 7.59
CA GLN A 271 -31.86 48.61 8.78
C GLN A 271 -32.16 50.07 8.43
N TYR A 272 -31.39 50.70 7.54
CA TYR A 272 -31.62 52.11 7.16
C TYR A 272 -32.95 52.31 6.44
N LEU A 273 -33.36 51.38 5.58
CA LEU A 273 -34.66 51.42 4.91
C LEU A 273 -35.81 51.29 5.92
N ALA A 274 -35.65 50.44 6.92
CA ALA A 274 -36.62 50.29 8.00
C ALA A 274 -36.69 51.55 8.87
N GLU A 275 -35.55 52.19 9.17
CA GLU A 275 -35.48 53.43 9.95
C GLU A 275 -35.98 54.67 9.17
N SER A 276 -35.99 54.65 7.83
CA SER A 276 -36.40 55.80 7.01
C SER A 276 -37.92 56.05 6.98
N GLY A 277 -38.72 55.19 7.62
CA GLY A 277 -40.18 55.32 7.70
C GLY A 277 -40.91 54.99 6.40
N VAL A 278 -40.22 54.46 5.39
CA VAL A 278 -40.85 53.96 4.16
C VAL A 278 -41.49 52.62 4.46
N ASP A 279 -42.72 52.41 3.98
CA ASP A 279 -43.40 51.12 4.14
C ASP A 279 -42.67 50.04 3.30
N ILE A 280 -42.11 49.08 4.00
CA ILE A 280 -41.41 47.91 3.46
C ILE A 280 -42.18 46.64 3.84
N PRO A 281 -41.95 45.50 3.17
CA PRO A 281 -42.63 44.24 3.51
C PRO A 281 -42.52 43.86 5.00
N ASP A 282 -41.42 44.25 5.64
CA ASP A 282 -41.15 44.00 7.06
C ASP A 282 -41.79 45.03 8.01
N SER A 283 -42.34 46.14 7.51
CA SER A 283 -42.93 47.22 8.34
C SER A 283 -44.07 46.75 9.25
N PRO A 284 -45.01 45.87 8.82
CA PRO A 284 -46.02 45.32 9.72
C PRO A 284 -45.41 44.56 10.90
N TYR A 285 -44.35 43.78 10.65
CA TYR A 285 -43.63 43.03 11.69
C TYR A 285 -42.90 43.97 12.64
N ILE A 286 -42.26 45.02 12.12
CA ILE A 286 -41.57 46.04 12.93
C ILE A 286 -42.54 46.77 13.85
N ARG A 287 -43.65 47.31 13.31
CA ARG A 287 -44.68 48.00 14.08
C ARG A 287 -45.24 47.09 15.17
N PHE A 288 -45.58 45.85 14.81
CA PHE A 288 -46.08 44.87 15.76
C PHE A 288 -45.08 44.56 16.88
N CYS A 289 -43.79 44.43 16.57
CA CYS A 289 -42.75 44.19 17.58
C CYS A 289 -42.59 45.38 18.53
N LEU A 290 -42.58 46.61 18.02
CA LEU A 290 -42.52 47.82 18.83
C LEU A 290 -43.74 47.95 19.76
N ASP A 291 -44.95 47.74 19.22
CA ASP A 291 -46.19 47.77 19.99
C ASP A 291 -46.23 46.66 21.06
N SER A 292 -45.73 45.47 20.72
CA SER A 292 -45.65 44.34 21.63
C SER A 292 -44.61 44.57 22.74
N ALA A 293 -43.45 45.14 22.41
CA ALA A 293 -42.43 45.53 23.37
C ALA A 293 -42.97 46.58 24.34
N ALA A 294 -43.65 47.61 23.84
CA ALA A 294 -44.29 48.65 24.64
C ALA A 294 -45.39 48.08 25.56
N ALA A 295 -46.20 47.14 25.07
CA ALA A 295 -47.26 46.53 25.87
C ALA A 295 -46.74 45.63 26.99
N VAL A 296 -45.68 44.85 26.72
CA VAL A 296 -45.03 44.03 27.75
C VAL A 296 -44.31 44.93 28.76
N ALA A 297 -43.63 45.98 28.31
CA ALA A 297 -43.06 47.00 29.20
C ALA A 297 -44.15 47.62 30.10
N GLY A 298 -45.27 48.05 29.53
CA GLY A 298 -46.39 48.63 30.27
C GLY A 298 -47.01 47.68 31.29
N ALA A 299 -47.08 46.37 30.98
CA ALA A 299 -47.54 45.37 31.94
C ALA A 299 -46.57 45.21 33.13
N ILE A 300 -45.27 45.24 32.87
CA ILE A 300 -44.25 45.21 33.93
C ILE A 300 -44.32 46.50 34.77
N GLU A 301 -44.43 47.66 34.13
CA GLU A 301 -44.54 48.95 34.82
C GLU A 301 -45.79 49.05 35.69
N ALA A 302 -46.95 48.58 35.20
CA ALA A 302 -48.18 48.55 35.97
C ALA A 302 -48.06 47.64 37.20
N ALA A 303 -47.36 46.52 37.10
CA ALA A 303 -47.09 45.65 38.24
C ALA A 303 -46.12 46.28 39.25
N ILE A 304 -45.14 47.06 38.78
CA ILE A 304 -44.27 47.85 39.66
C ILE A 304 -45.09 48.91 40.41
N ASP A 305 -45.95 49.64 39.70
CA ASP A 305 -46.78 50.71 40.29
C ASP A 305 -47.82 50.13 41.27
N ALA A 306 -48.29 48.90 41.03
CA ALA A 306 -49.15 48.16 41.93
C ALA A 306 -48.42 47.49 43.11
N GLY A 307 -47.09 47.59 43.20
CA GLY A 307 -46.28 46.99 44.26
C GLY A 307 -46.15 45.47 44.19
N VAL A 308 -46.47 44.85 43.04
CA VAL A 308 -46.39 43.40 42.82
C VAL A 308 -44.93 42.94 42.65
N ILE A 309 -44.06 43.79 42.09
CA ILE A 309 -42.62 43.54 41.92
C ILE A 309 -41.84 44.85 41.99
N GLY A 310 -40.63 44.85 42.57
CA GLY A 310 -39.76 46.02 42.57
C GLY A 310 -39.05 46.22 41.22
N LEU A 311 -38.72 47.46 40.86
CA LEU A 311 -37.92 47.75 39.64
C LEU A 311 -36.55 47.07 39.69
N GLU A 312 -35.91 47.01 40.86
CA GLU A 312 -34.64 46.30 41.02
C GLU A 312 -34.82 44.78 40.84
N ASP A 313 -35.93 44.20 41.30
CA ASP A 313 -36.23 42.78 41.08
C ASP A 313 -36.50 42.43 39.62
N VAL A 314 -36.99 43.39 38.83
CA VAL A 314 -37.16 43.22 37.38
C VAL A 314 -35.82 43.21 36.64
N LEU A 315 -34.84 43.99 37.12
CA LEU A 315 -33.57 44.24 36.41
C LEU A 315 -32.38 43.48 37.00
N ARG A 316 -32.57 42.72 38.07
CA ARG A 316 -31.52 41.97 38.75
C ARG A 316 -30.98 40.85 37.84
N PRO A 317 -29.66 40.66 37.74
CA PRO A 317 -29.08 39.60 36.91
C PRO A 317 -28.96 38.26 37.67
N GLN A 318 -29.86 37.99 38.63
CA GLN A 318 -29.84 36.76 39.44
C GLN A 318 -31.03 35.85 39.07
N TYR A 319 -30.70 34.68 38.53
CA TYR A 319 -31.66 33.68 38.08
C TYR A 319 -31.60 32.44 38.99
N GLU A 320 -32.76 31.93 39.39
CA GLU A 320 -32.85 30.78 40.29
C GLU A 320 -32.84 29.48 39.47
N PRO A 321 -31.88 28.57 39.66
CA PRO A 321 -31.82 27.34 38.86
C PRO A 321 -32.99 26.41 39.19
N ILE A 322 -33.59 25.82 38.16
CA ILE A 322 -34.64 24.82 38.28
C ILE A 322 -33.97 23.46 38.50
N ALA A 323 -34.16 22.90 39.70
CA ALA A 323 -33.54 21.62 40.09
C ALA A 323 -33.94 20.48 39.14
N GLY A 324 -32.96 19.66 38.74
CA GLY A 324 -33.17 18.51 37.85
C GLY A 324 -33.32 18.86 36.37
N SER A 325 -33.15 20.13 35.98
CA SER A 325 -33.18 20.53 34.58
C SER A 325 -31.86 20.20 33.85
N ASN A 326 -31.97 19.69 32.61
CA ASN A 326 -30.84 19.40 31.73
C ASN A 326 -31.25 19.53 30.24
N PRO A 327 -30.80 20.56 29.49
CA PRO A 327 -29.90 21.63 29.91
C PRO A 327 -30.46 22.50 31.05
N PRO A 328 -29.60 23.20 31.81
CA PRO A 328 -30.03 24.03 32.93
C PRO A 328 -31.06 25.09 32.53
N LEU A 329 -32.17 25.14 33.25
CA LEU A 329 -33.18 26.19 33.17
C LEU A 329 -33.20 27.01 34.46
N PHE A 330 -33.64 28.25 34.34
CA PHE A 330 -33.71 29.19 35.46
C PHE A 330 -35.06 29.90 35.50
N SER A 331 -35.47 30.30 36.70
CA SER A 331 -36.63 31.14 36.96
C SER A 331 -36.22 32.56 37.37
N HIS A 332 -37.07 33.52 37.04
CA HIS A 332 -36.93 34.92 37.41
C HIS A 332 -38.30 35.54 37.75
N PRO A 333 -38.42 36.36 38.81
CA PRO A 333 -39.71 36.94 39.23
C PRO A 333 -40.45 37.71 38.14
N VAL A 334 -39.70 38.36 37.24
CA VAL A 334 -40.29 39.09 36.10
C VAL A 334 -41.17 38.21 35.21
N GLN A 335 -40.87 36.91 35.09
CA GLN A 335 -41.58 35.97 34.22
C GLN A 335 -43.07 35.90 34.56
N ALA A 336 -43.44 35.91 35.84
CA ALA A 336 -44.83 35.82 36.26
C ALA A 336 -45.64 37.06 35.85
N VAL A 337 -45.02 38.23 35.90
CA VAL A 337 -45.63 39.55 35.59
C VAL A 337 -45.74 39.76 34.08
N MET A 338 -44.60 39.70 33.42
CA MET A 338 -44.35 38.97 32.20
C MET A 338 -45.48 38.36 31.35
N LEU A 339 -45.82 37.15 31.80
CA LEU A 339 -46.37 36.08 31.01
C LEU A 339 -47.72 36.41 30.37
N PRO A 340 -48.71 37.00 31.06
CA PRO A 340 -50.01 37.27 30.44
C PRO A 340 -49.91 38.21 29.23
N ALA A 341 -49.15 39.30 29.36
CA ALA A 341 -48.95 40.26 28.28
C ALA A 341 -48.13 39.66 27.13
N ALA A 342 -47.05 38.94 27.45
CA ALA A 342 -46.22 38.27 26.46
C ALA A 342 -47.01 37.21 25.67
N ARG A 343 -47.84 36.40 26.35
CA ARG A 343 -48.68 35.37 25.72
C ARG A 343 -49.74 35.96 24.80
N ALA A 344 -50.40 37.04 25.22
CA ALA A 344 -51.36 37.74 24.36
C ALA A 344 -50.70 38.23 23.06
N ARG A 345 -49.49 38.79 23.15
CA ARG A 345 -48.73 39.21 21.97
C ARG A 345 -48.26 38.03 21.12
N GLN A 346 -47.78 36.94 21.71
CA GLN A 346 -47.42 35.73 20.95
C GLN A 346 -48.59 35.14 20.18
N GLU A 347 -49.79 35.15 20.76
CA GLU A 347 -50.99 34.64 20.08
C GLU A 347 -51.41 35.53 18.90
N MET A 348 -51.30 36.86 19.06
CA MET A 348 -51.46 37.80 17.95
C MET A 348 -50.39 37.58 16.86
N ALA A 349 -49.15 37.29 17.26
CA ALA A 349 -48.05 37.06 16.33
C ALA A 349 -48.32 35.87 15.39
N ARG A 350 -49.11 34.87 15.82
CA ARG A 350 -49.46 33.70 14.98
C ARG A 350 -50.23 34.08 13.70
N GLN A 351 -50.83 35.25 13.67
CA GLN A 351 -51.55 35.76 12.49
C GLN A 351 -50.59 36.30 11.42
N PHE A 352 -49.32 36.53 11.76
CA PHE A 352 -48.32 37.01 10.81
C PHE A 352 -47.83 35.87 9.90
N PRO A 353 -47.86 36.05 8.57
CA PRO A 353 -47.36 35.05 7.63
C PRO A 353 -45.91 34.68 7.92
N GLY A 354 -45.62 33.39 7.87
CA GLY A 354 -44.27 32.87 8.06
C GLY A 354 -43.72 32.95 9.47
N LEU A 355 -44.54 33.25 10.50
CA LEU A 355 -44.08 33.26 11.89
C LEU A 355 -43.28 31.99 12.19
N PHE A 356 -42.06 32.19 12.67
CA PHE A 356 -41.21 31.12 13.15
C PHE A 356 -41.13 31.09 14.69
N GLY A 357 -41.21 32.25 15.33
CA GLY A 357 -41.36 32.33 16.79
C GLY A 357 -41.14 33.73 17.33
N MET A 358 -41.63 33.95 18.54
CA MET A 358 -41.50 35.21 19.27
C MET A 358 -41.01 34.93 20.69
N THR A 359 -39.90 35.55 21.08
CA THR A 359 -39.28 35.34 22.40
C THR A 359 -38.98 36.67 23.07
N PHE A 360 -38.91 36.63 24.39
CA PHE A 360 -38.52 37.76 25.22
C PHE A 360 -37.30 37.36 26.04
N THR A 361 -36.22 38.10 25.84
CA THR A 361 -34.90 37.77 26.37
C THR A 361 -34.33 39.00 27.06
N ASP A 362 -33.83 38.86 28.28
CA ASP A 362 -33.25 40.00 28.99
C ASP A 362 -31.85 40.37 28.45
N ARG A 363 -31.28 41.48 28.94
CA ARG A 363 -29.96 41.97 28.53
C ARG A 363 -28.78 41.05 28.87
N ASN A 364 -28.97 40.02 29.68
CA ASN A 364 -27.96 39.01 30.00
C ASN A 364 -28.24 37.69 29.28
N ALA A 365 -29.05 37.72 28.21
CA ALA A 365 -29.43 36.58 27.39
C ALA A 365 -30.29 35.52 28.10
N PHE A 366 -30.96 35.89 29.20
CA PHE A 366 -31.95 35.03 29.85
C PHE A 366 -33.27 35.02 29.07
N GLY A 367 -33.64 33.87 28.51
CA GLY A 367 -34.88 33.65 27.75
C GLY A 367 -36.11 33.60 28.64
N ALA A 368 -36.54 34.75 29.14
CA ALA A 368 -37.62 34.88 30.12
C ALA A 368 -38.94 34.26 29.65
N ILE A 369 -39.36 34.53 28.41
CA ILE A 369 -40.59 33.96 27.85
C ILE A 369 -40.33 33.45 26.45
N ALA A 370 -40.43 32.13 26.27
CA ALA A 370 -40.38 31.49 24.95
C ALA A 370 -41.80 31.27 24.40
N MET A 371 -41.93 30.81 23.15
CA MET A 371 -43.23 30.38 22.61
C MET A 371 -43.80 29.21 23.43
N PRO A 372 -45.13 29.04 23.53
CA PRO A 372 -45.75 27.92 24.27
C PRO A 372 -45.24 26.53 23.85
N GLU A 373 -45.12 26.30 22.55
CA GLU A 373 -44.57 25.08 21.94
C GLU A 373 -43.08 24.86 22.28
N ARG A 374 -42.38 25.92 22.70
CA ARG A 374 -40.97 25.89 23.16
C ARG A 374 -40.83 26.13 24.66
N SER A 375 -41.92 25.99 25.42
CA SER A 375 -41.96 26.12 26.87
C SER A 375 -42.49 24.83 27.52
N GLN A 376 -42.27 23.68 26.88
CA GLN A 376 -42.73 22.37 27.34
C GLN A 376 -41.87 21.86 28.50
N PRO A 377 -42.40 21.00 29.40
CA PRO A 377 -41.62 20.42 30.50
C PRO A 377 -40.49 19.52 29.99
N GLN A 378 -39.30 19.61 30.57
CA GLN A 378 -38.17 18.76 30.18
C GLN A 378 -38.46 17.26 30.31
N ARG A 379 -37.98 16.48 29.32
CA ARG A 379 -37.98 15.02 29.34
C ARG A 379 -36.66 14.51 29.93
N PRO A 380 -36.69 13.68 30.99
CA PRO A 380 -35.47 13.12 31.57
C PRO A 380 -34.65 12.35 30.54
N GLY A 381 -33.38 12.70 30.39
CA GLY A 381 -32.42 12.01 29.51
C GLY A 381 -32.47 12.35 28.02
N ASP A 382 -33.44 13.16 27.56
CA ASP A 382 -33.61 13.53 26.14
C ASP A 382 -33.14 14.97 25.88
N ILE A 383 -31.82 15.14 25.77
CA ILE A 383 -31.17 16.46 25.60
C ILE A 383 -31.63 17.16 24.31
N ASN A 384 -31.79 16.41 23.21
CA ASN A 384 -32.18 16.97 21.93
C ASN A 384 -33.62 17.50 21.97
N TRP A 385 -34.54 16.75 22.57
CA TRP A 385 -35.91 17.25 22.78
C TRP A 385 -35.91 18.48 23.70
N ASN A 386 -35.14 18.46 24.80
CA ASN A 386 -35.09 19.56 25.77
C ASN A 386 -34.55 20.86 25.15
N LEU A 387 -33.49 20.77 24.34
CA LEU A 387 -32.88 21.91 23.65
C LEU A 387 -33.83 22.64 22.70
N GLU A 388 -34.73 21.90 22.03
CA GLU A 388 -35.66 22.49 21.06
C GLU A 388 -37.00 22.91 21.69
N ASN A 389 -37.52 22.15 22.67
CA ASN A 389 -38.89 22.29 23.17
C ASN A 389 -39.01 22.91 24.59
N SER A 390 -37.91 23.02 25.34
CA SER A 390 -37.89 23.56 26.72
C SER A 390 -36.93 24.75 26.83
N ARG A 391 -37.23 25.83 26.11
CA ARG A 391 -36.36 27.01 25.97
C ARG A 391 -36.69 28.17 26.91
N GLN A 392 -37.86 28.14 27.56
CA GLN A 392 -38.20 29.16 28.56
C GLN A 392 -37.33 28.97 29.80
N GLY A 393 -36.66 30.04 30.22
CA GLY A 393 -35.73 30.01 31.33
C GLY A 393 -34.31 29.57 30.95
N SER A 394 -34.01 29.31 29.67
CA SER A 394 -32.64 29.05 29.22
C SER A 394 -31.82 30.34 29.16
N ILE A 395 -30.51 30.23 29.41
CA ILE A 395 -29.55 31.30 29.11
C ILE A 395 -28.91 30.99 27.76
N PHE A 396 -28.98 31.92 26.81
CA PHE A 396 -28.44 31.72 25.46
C PHE A 396 -27.00 32.23 25.37
N ASP A 397 -26.05 31.32 25.16
CA ASP A 397 -24.61 31.65 25.18
C ASP A 397 -24.00 31.95 23.79
N GLY A 398 -24.83 32.12 22.77
CA GLY A 398 -24.36 32.51 21.43
C GLY A 398 -23.90 33.97 21.40
N GLU A 399 -22.72 34.23 20.83
CA GLU A 399 -22.11 35.57 20.73
C GLU A 399 -23.06 36.59 20.09
N ASP A 400 -23.67 36.24 18.95
CA ASP A 400 -24.69 37.05 18.28
C ASP A 400 -25.87 37.39 19.20
N THR A 401 -26.41 36.39 19.90
CA THR A 401 -27.56 36.58 20.80
C THR A 401 -27.21 37.54 21.94
N ARG A 402 -26.00 37.46 22.50
CA ARG A 402 -25.54 38.38 23.55
C ARG A 402 -25.44 39.81 23.05
N VAL A 403 -24.86 40.00 21.86
CA VAL A 403 -24.79 41.33 21.22
C VAL A 403 -26.20 41.88 20.98
N GLU A 404 -27.11 41.08 20.46
CA GLU A 404 -28.50 41.48 20.24
C GLU A 404 -29.22 41.89 21.52
N CYS A 405 -29.08 41.11 22.59
CA CYS A 405 -29.76 41.38 23.87
C CYS A 405 -29.34 42.70 24.51
N THR A 406 -28.20 43.28 24.11
CA THR A 406 -27.71 44.57 24.61
C THR A 406 -28.12 45.76 23.74
N THR A 407 -28.85 45.55 22.64
CA THR A 407 -29.27 46.65 21.74
C THR A 407 -30.25 47.59 22.43
N VAL A 408 -29.89 48.87 22.53
CA VAL A 408 -30.78 49.94 23.04
C VAL A 408 -31.52 50.70 21.94
N LYS A 409 -31.27 50.37 20.67
CA LYS A 409 -32.04 50.91 19.55
C LYS A 409 -33.50 50.45 19.65
N PRO A 410 -34.49 51.26 19.24
CA PRO A 410 -35.91 50.89 19.28
C PRO A 410 -36.17 49.53 18.63
N PHE A 411 -35.57 49.29 17.46
CA PHE A 411 -35.52 47.98 16.84
C PHE A 411 -34.25 47.76 16.00
N ARG A 412 -33.98 46.50 15.69
CA ARG A 412 -33.08 46.04 14.63
C ARG A 412 -33.80 45.04 13.73
N ILE A 413 -33.45 45.01 12.45
CA ILE A 413 -33.86 43.95 11.53
C ILE A 413 -32.64 43.29 10.90
N LYS A 414 -32.64 41.96 10.83
CA LYS A 414 -31.59 41.20 10.15
C LYS A 414 -32.15 39.97 9.47
N ALA A 415 -31.48 39.50 8.42
CA ALA A 415 -31.65 38.16 7.90
C ALA A 415 -30.57 37.24 8.48
N TYR A 416 -30.93 35.99 8.79
CA TYR A 416 -29.99 35.00 9.29
C TYR A 416 -30.37 33.58 8.88
N ARG A 417 -29.37 32.72 8.82
CA ARG A 417 -29.54 31.27 8.67
C ARG A 417 -29.74 30.63 10.03
N ARG A 418 -30.71 29.72 10.12
CA ARG A 418 -30.87 28.83 11.26
C ARG A 418 -30.81 27.39 10.78
N LEU A 419 -29.92 26.60 11.37
CA LEU A 419 -30.01 25.15 11.29
C LEU A 419 -31.23 24.65 12.08
N THR A 420 -32.04 23.82 11.45
CA THR A 420 -33.09 23.05 12.14
C THR A 420 -32.46 21.83 12.80
N ALA A 421 -33.22 21.18 13.70
CA ALA A 421 -32.79 19.95 14.35
C ALA A 421 -32.54 18.80 13.35
N ASP A 422 -33.18 18.85 12.18
CA ASP A 422 -33.07 17.84 11.12
C ASP A 422 -31.88 18.08 10.17
N GLY A 423 -31.09 19.14 10.40
CA GLY A 423 -29.93 19.49 9.57
C GLY A 423 -30.25 20.41 8.38
N ASP A 424 -31.53 20.71 8.14
CA ASP A 424 -31.94 21.67 7.12
C ASP A 424 -31.56 23.09 7.53
N VAL A 425 -31.17 23.90 6.54
CA VAL A 425 -30.97 25.34 6.76
C VAL A 425 -32.25 26.07 6.38
N ILE A 426 -32.88 26.69 7.36
CA ILE A 426 -33.98 27.62 7.12
C ILE A 426 -33.49 29.04 7.22
N LEU A 427 -34.13 29.87 6.42
CA LEU A 427 -33.78 31.25 6.25
C LEU A 427 -34.86 32.11 6.90
N LEU A 428 -34.42 32.97 7.81
CA LEU A 428 -35.31 33.75 8.65
C LEU A 428 -34.91 35.21 8.62
N LYS A 429 -35.91 36.08 8.61
CA LYS A 429 -35.78 37.45 9.03
C LYS A 429 -36.13 37.54 10.51
N GLN A 430 -35.50 38.50 11.18
CA GLN A 430 -35.71 38.74 12.59
C GLN A 430 -35.87 40.21 12.84
N VAL A 431 -36.97 40.58 13.51
CA VAL A 431 -37.10 41.89 14.13
C VAL A 431 -36.77 41.75 15.60
N ILE A 432 -35.91 42.63 16.08
CA ILE A 432 -35.44 42.68 17.46
C ILE A 432 -35.84 44.03 18.03
N ALA A 433 -36.84 44.09 18.91
CA ALA A 433 -37.31 45.34 19.51
C ALA A 433 -36.82 45.45 20.96
N SER A 434 -36.25 46.61 21.32
CA SER A 434 -35.80 46.85 22.70
C SER A 434 -36.98 47.08 23.64
N ILE A 435 -36.90 46.52 24.84
CA ILE A 435 -37.88 46.68 25.92
C ILE A 435 -37.25 47.51 27.02
N HIS A 436 -37.86 48.65 27.31
CA HIS A 436 -37.46 49.56 28.36
C HIS A 436 -38.55 49.61 29.43
N VAL A 437 -38.17 49.43 30.69
CA VAL A 437 -39.06 49.48 31.86
C VAL A 437 -38.63 50.66 32.72
N LYS A 438 -39.53 51.63 32.95
CA LYS A 438 -39.26 52.91 33.64
C LYS A 438 -38.01 53.61 33.07
N GLY A 439 -37.84 53.57 31.75
CA GLY A 439 -36.70 54.16 31.04
C GLY A 439 -35.39 53.37 31.12
N ARG A 440 -35.34 52.22 31.83
CA ARG A 440 -34.15 51.36 31.92
C ARG A 440 -34.29 50.17 30.95
N HIS A 441 -33.23 49.87 30.20
CA HIS A 441 -33.21 48.73 29.27
C HIS A 441 -33.29 47.40 30.04
N TRP A 442 -34.37 46.64 29.83
CA TRP A 442 -34.54 45.31 30.40
C TRP A 442 -33.94 44.24 29.49
N GLY A 443 -34.23 44.33 28.20
CA GLY A 443 -33.78 43.37 27.18
C GLY A 443 -34.57 43.56 25.89
N ILE A 444 -34.81 42.48 25.17
CA ILE A 444 -35.37 42.50 23.82
C ILE A 444 -36.56 41.56 23.65
N LEU A 445 -37.41 41.93 22.71
CA LEU A 445 -38.34 41.05 22.02
C LEU A 445 -37.69 40.64 20.70
N GLN A 446 -37.69 39.36 20.38
CA GLN A 446 -37.22 38.82 19.11
C GLN A 446 -38.40 38.15 18.40
N LEU A 447 -38.70 38.58 17.18
CA LEU A 447 -39.69 37.96 16.30
C LEU A 447 -38.97 37.42 15.06
N GLY A 448 -38.88 36.10 14.96
CA GLY A 448 -38.37 35.41 13.77
C GLY A 448 -39.50 35.01 12.84
N TYR A 449 -39.31 35.19 11.53
CA TYR A 449 -40.25 34.79 10.50
C TYR A 449 -39.54 34.43 9.19
N ARG A 450 -40.16 33.54 8.41
CA ARG A 450 -39.70 33.21 7.06
C ARG A 450 -39.98 34.37 6.13
N ASP A 451 -39.06 34.62 5.21
CA ASP A 451 -39.29 35.61 4.17
C ASP A 451 -40.53 35.23 3.34
N GLN A 452 -41.34 36.22 2.99
CA GLN A 452 -42.64 36.02 2.32
C GLN A 452 -42.60 36.38 0.83
N GLY A 453 -41.43 36.72 0.30
CA GLY A 453 -41.22 37.05 -1.11
C GLY A 453 -40.95 38.52 -1.34
#